data_AF-A0A821AVC6-F1
#
_entry.id   AF-A0A821AVC6-F1
#
_cell.length_a   1.000
_cell.length_b   1.000
_cell.length_c   1.000
_cell.angle_alpha   90.00
_cell.angle_beta   90.00
_cell.angle_gamma   90.00
#
_symmetry.space_group_name_H-M   'P 1'
#
loop_
_entity.id
_entity.type
_entity.pdbx_description
1 polymer ?
#
loop_
_entity_poly.entity_id
_entity_poly.type
_entity_poly.pdbx_seq_one_letter_code
_entity_poly.pdbx_strand_id
1 'polypeptide(L)'
;MNSSHQTDKENAIEKSRKLVLRCYNTLASYLMNWDDHYTTHKFQRLYLIQTERYLQTQLNEMRSKRKLEFSLQDMIDDDVYDDEIIYDENDDKEHFQIESTENEKKYILVNTRIDYQYRSDYLNNMCLYDFVSILYKKKMNATDVKYLSKTAVSIEEEEGNKKGRPANERYPFQKQHPQATTHLLMKYSESHVPILYGPQIPRRDREDTRERYSRALLTLFVLWRTAPDIFDINQTWEFAFKSRKNRISIHSWKIIENIQLLHE
;
A
#
# COMPACT_ATOMS: atom_id res chain seq x y z
N MET A 1 -38.05 28.75 -11.01
CA MET A 1 -38.13 27.34 -10.57
C MET A 1 -37.93 26.32 -11.73
N ASN A 2 -37.12 26.60 -12.76
CA ASN A 2 -36.95 25.69 -13.93
C ASN A 2 -35.52 25.15 -14.13
N SER A 3 -34.56 25.47 -13.25
CA SER A 3 -33.15 25.10 -13.44
C SER A 3 -32.78 23.68 -12.96
N SER A 4 -33.47 23.17 -11.92
CA SER A 4 -33.21 21.82 -11.37
C SER A 4 -33.72 20.69 -12.28
N HIS A 5 -34.85 20.89 -12.96
CA HIS A 5 -35.41 19.87 -13.87
C HIS A 5 -34.61 19.69 -15.17
N GLN A 6 -33.84 20.71 -15.57
CA GLN A 6 -32.99 20.64 -16.76
C GLN A 6 -31.75 19.77 -16.49
N THR A 7 -31.13 19.95 -15.31
CA THR A 7 -29.91 19.25 -14.87
C THR A 7 -30.15 17.77 -14.60
N ASP A 8 -31.30 17.40 -14.04
CA ASP A 8 -31.66 15.98 -13.84
C ASP A 8 -31.86 15.21 -15.16
N LYS A 9 -32.43 15.87 -16.17
CA LYS A 9 -32.60 15.28 -17.51
C LYS A 9 -31.27 15.09 -18.22
N GLU A 10 -30.37 16.07 -18.14
CA GLU A 10 -29.02 15.96 -18.68
C GLU A 10 -28.24 14.81 -18.03
N ASN A 11 -28.34 14.68 -16.71
CA ASN A 11 -27.68 13.62 -15.94
C ASN A 11 -28.26 12.22 -16.26
N ALA A 12 -29.57 12.14 -16.52
CA ALA A 12 -30.20 10.91 -17.00
C ALA A 12 -29.71 10.53 -18.41
N ILE A 13 -29.63 11.49 -19.33
CA ILE A 13 -29.13 11.28 -20.70
C ILE A 13 -27.65 10.85 -20.67
N GLU A 14 -26.83 11.45 -19.83
CA GLU A 14 -25.43 11.09 -19.62
C GLU A 14 -25.28 9.64 -19.13
N LYS A 15 -26.12 9.22 -18.18
CA LYS A 15 -26.16 7.83 -17.68
C LYS A 15 -26.64 6.85 -18.75
N SER A 16 -27.67 7.21 -19.52
CA SER A 16 -28.15 6.41 -20.65
C SER A 16 -27.07 6.26 -21.72
N ARG A 17 -26.34 7.33 -22.07
CA ARG A 17 -25.22 7.28 -23.01
C ARG A 17 -24.10 6.38 -22.51
N LYS A 18 -23.71 6.49 -21.24
CA LYS A 18 -22.68 5.61 -20.63
C LYS A 18 -23.11 4.15 -20.61
N LEU A 19 -24.39 3.88 -20.35
CA LEU A 19 -24.95 2.53 -20.40
C LEU A 19 -24.93 1.97 -21.83
N VAL A 20 -25.39 2.75 -22.81
CA VAL A 20 -25.35 2.38 -24.23
C VAL A 20 -23.92 2.16 -24.71
N LEU A 21 -22.96 2.98 -24.29
CA LEU A 21 -21.55 2.82 -24.65
C LEU A 21 -20.96 1.52 -24.07
N ARG A 22 -21.31 1.17 -22.82
CA ARG A 22 -20.91 -0.11 -22.22
C ARG A 22 -21.52 -1.29 -22.97
N CYS A 23 -22.81 -1.22 -23.29
CA CYS A 23 -23.48 -2.25 -24.07
C CYS A 23 -22.92 -2.35 -25.50
N TYR A 24 -22.55 -1.23 -26.12
CA TYR A 24 -21.95 -1.18 -27.46
C TYR A 24 -20.61 -1.88 -27.50
N ASN A 25 -19.73 -1.65 -26.52
CA ASN A 25 -18.46 -2.34 -26.44
C ASN A 25 -18.64 -3.85 -26.25
N THR A 26 -19.60 -4.27 -25.42
CA THR A 26 -19.94 -5.70 -25.25
C THR A 26 -20.52 -6.31 -26.53
N LEU A 27 -21.42 -5.60 -27.22
CA LEU A 27 -22.02 -6.05 -28.48
C LEU A 27 -20.99 -6.11 -29.62
N ALA A 28 -20.09 -5.14 -29.71
CA ALA A 28 -19.02 -5.11 -30.70
C ALA A 28 -18.04 -6.27 -30.48
N SER A 29 -17.60 -6.54 -29.24
CA SER A 29 -16.76 -7.71 -28.93
C SER A 29 -17.46 -9.03 -29.29
N TYR A 30 -18.74 -9.16 -28.97
CA TYR A 30 -19.54 -10.35 -29.29
C TYR A 30 -19.70 -10.56 -30.80
N LEU A 31 -20.00 -9.50 -31.56
CA LEU A 31 -20.15 -9.54 -33.02
C LEU A 31 -18.83 -9.82 -33.74
N MET A 32 -17.71 -9.36 -33.20
CA MET A 32 -16.37 -9.58 -33.77
C MET A 32 -15.76 -10.93 -33.39
N ASN A 33 -16.49 -11.77 -32.62
CA ASN A 33 -16.02 -13.04 -32.08
C ASN A 33 -14.69 -12.89 -31.33
N TRP A 34 -14.49 -11.76 -30.68
CA TRP A 34 -13.39 -11.51 -29.77
C TRP A 34 -13.81 -12.07 -28.43
N ASP A 35 -13.24 -13.22 -28.07
CA ASP A 35 -13.40 -13.81 -26.74
C ASP A 35 -13.12 -12.73 -25.69
N ASP A 36 -14.06 -12.51 -24.79
CA ASP A 36 -14.02 -11.44 -23.80
C ASP A 36 -12.97 -11.76 -22.72
N HIS A 37 -11.70 -11.61 -23.08
CA HIS A 37 -10.52 -11.85 -22.25
C HIS A 37 -9.70 -10.56 -22.06
N TYR A 38 -10.36 -9.40 -22.05
CA TYR A 38 -9.68 -8.12 -21.81
C TYR A 38 -9.51 -7.84 -20.33
N THR A 39 -8.71 -8.68 -19.67
CA THR A 39 -7.47 -8.29 -18.98
C THR A 39 -6.73 -9.57 -18.56
N THR A 40 -5.55 -9.84 -19.14
CA THR A 40 -4.64 -10.89 -18.64
C THR A 40 -4.14 -10.62 -17.21
N HIS A 41 -4.36 -9.40 -16.71
CA HIS A 41 -3.85 -8.93 -15.44
C HIS A 41 -4.91 -9.06 -14.36
N LYS A 42 -4.50 -9.57 -13.21
CA LYS A 42 -5.30 -9.54 -11.99
C LYS A 42 -4.96 -8.29 -11.20
N PHE A 43 -5.88 -7.84 -10.36
CA PHE A 43 -5.73 -6.60 -9.63
C PHE A 43 -5.87 -6.80 -8.13
N GLN A 44 -5.12 -6.04 -7.35
CA GLN A 44 -5.18 -6.07 -5.89
C GLN A 44 -5.35 -4.65 -5.34
N ARG A 45 -6.23 -4.46 -4.36
CA ARG A 45 -6.51 -3.13 -3.80
C ARG A 45 -5.43 -2.71 -2.81
N LEU A 46 -4.98 -1.46 -2.92
CA LEU A 46 -4.05 -0.82 -1.98
C LEU A 46 -4.57 0.55 -1.54
N TYR A 47 -4.92 0.70 -0.27
CA TYR A 47 -5.34 1.97 0.32
C TYR A 47 -4.13 2.83 0.70
N LEU A 48 -3.47 3.42 -0.31
CA LEU A 48 -2.19 4.12 -0.16
C LEU A 48 -2.26 5.28 0.85
N ILE A 49 -3.36 6.04 0.83
CA ILE A 49 -3.52 7.24 1.66
C ILE A 49 -3.38 6.96 3.16
N GLN A 50 -3.78 5.78 3.63
CA GLN A 50 -3.69 5.41 5.04
C GLN A 50 -2.23 5.22 5.46
N THR A 51 -1.45 4.54 4.63
CA THR A 51 -0.03 4.33 4.86
C THR A 51 0.73 5.66 4.81
N GLU A 52 0.42 6.53 3.84
CA GLU A 52 1.00 7.87 3.76
C GLU A 52 0.70 8.70 5.03
N ARG A 53 -0.56 8.72 5.48
CA ARG A 53 -0.99 9.46 6.68
C ARG A 53 -0.30 8.94 7.94
N TYR A 54 -0.19 7.61 8.09
CA TYR A 54 0.58 7.02 9.18
C TYR A 54 2.02 7.52 9.20
N LEU A 55 2.71 7.46 8.06
CA LEU A 55 4.10 7.90 7.95
C LEU A 55 4.26 9.40 8.22
N GLN A 56 3.34 10.22 7.73
CA GLN A 56 3.29 11.66 8.04
C GLN A 56 3.09 11.91 9.54
N THR A 57 2.17 11.17 10.17
CA THR A 57 1.88 11.29 11.59
C THR A 57 3.11 10.92 12.42
N GLN A 58 3.79 9.82 12.05
CA GLN A 58 5.04 9.41 12.68
C GLN A 58 6.15 10.47 12.55
N LEU A 59 6.28 11.12 11.38
CA LEU A 59 7.23 12.22 11.21
C LEU A 59 6.89 13.40 12.14
N ASN A 60 5.61 13.79 12.20
CA ASN A 60 5.15 14.90 13.02
C ASN A 60 5.35 14.61 14.52
N GLU A 61 5.09 13.38 14.97
CA GLU A 61 5.37 12.94 16.34
C GLU A 61 6.86 13.02 16.67
N MET A 62 7.73 12.57 15.77
CA MET A 62 9.18 12.65 15.96
C MET A 62 9.67 14.09 16.03
N ARG A 63 9.16 14.97 15.16
CA ARG A 63 9.47 16.41 15.19
C ARG A 63 8.99 17.05 16.50
N SER A 64 7.79 16.70 16.95
CA SER A 64 7.20 17.22 18.20
C SER A 64 7.99 16.77 19.43
N LYS A 65 8.38 15.49 19.50
CA LYS A 65 9.23 14.97 20.60
C LYS A 65 10.57 15.68 20.65
N ARG A 66 11.22 15.86 19.50
CA ARG A 66 12.50 16.59 19.42
C ARG A 66 12.37 18.04 19.84
N LYS A 67 11.28 18.73 19.45
CA LYS A 67 11.00 20.11 19.87
C LYS A 67 10.79 20.20 21.38
N LEU A 68 10.08 19.23 21.96
CA LEU A 68 9.88 19.16 23.41
C LEU A 68 11.20 18.92 24.16
N GLU A 69 12.05 17.99 23.67
CA GLU A 69 13.38 17.75 24.24
C GLU A 69 14.28 18.99 24.17
N PHE A 70 14.22 19.75 23.06
CA PHE A 70 14.96 21.00 22.90
C PHE A 70 14.41 22.12 23.80
N SER A 71 13.08 22.23 23.93
CA SER A 71 12.41 23.19 24.81
C SER A 71 12.59 22.89 26.30
N LEU A 72 12.86 21.64 26.68
CA LEU A 72 13.22 21.27 28.06
C LEU A 72 14.69 21.61 28.39
N GLN A 73 15.53 21.81 27.36
CA GLN A 73 16.94 22.12 27.51
C GLN A 73 17.22 23.63 27.54
N ASP A 74 16.38 24.45 26.88
CA ASP A 74 16.55 25.91 26.79
C ASP A 74 15.29 26.66 27.27
N MET A 75 15.32 27.18 28.52
CA MET A 75 14.45 28.29 28.94
C MET A 75 15.07 29.64 28.51
N ILE A 76 15.19 29.90 27.20
CA ILE A 76 15.45 31.24 26.67
C ILE A 76 14.65 31.47 25.38
N ASP A 77 13.68 32.38 25.55
CA ASP A 77 13.11 33.41 24.67
C ASP A 77 13.03 33.31 23.14
N ASP A 78 11.86 33.76 22.68
CA ASP A 78 11.43 34.33 21.39
C ASP A 78 11.48 33.52 20.08
N ASP A 79 10.26 33.18 19.65
CA ASP A 79 9.64 33.37 18.33
C ASP A 79 10.48 33.25 17.05
N VAL A 80 9.98 32.40 16.13
CA VAL A 80 9.78 32.65 14.68
C VAL A 80 9.27 31.35 14.00
N TYR A 81 8.07 31.44 13.39
CA TYR A 81 7.46 30.72 12.24
C TYR A 81 7.82 29.23 11.98
N ASP A 82 6.87 28.33 11.69
CA ASP A 82 6.05 28.30 10.48
C ASP A 82 4.84 27.38 10.71
N ASP A 83 3.63 27.91 10.56
CA ASP A 83 2.39 27.15 10.68
C ASP A 83 2.16 26.43 9.33
N GLU A 84 2.75 25.24 9.19
CA GLU A 84 2.40 24.34 8.07
C GLU A 84 0.91 24.01 8.19
N ILE A 85 0.14 24.51 7.22
CA ILE A 85 -1.30 24.33 7.05
C ILE A 85 -1.69 22.89 7.43
N ILE A 86 -2.35 22.77 8.58
CA ILE A 86 -3.13 21.60 8.93
C ILE A 86 -4.24 21.52 7.89
N TYR A 87 -4.14 20.55 6.98
CA TYR A 87 -5.31 20.12 6.22
C TYR A 87 -6.30 19.52 7.21
N ASP A 88 -7.15 20.37 7.77
CA ASP A 88 -8.28 19.95 8.57
C ASP A 88 -9.44 19.52 7.64
N GLU A 89 -10.19 18.55 8.17
CA GLU A 89 -11.51 18.08 7.76
C GLU A 89 -11.59 17.22 6.49
N ASN A 90 -11.46 15.91 6.70
CA ASN A 90 -12.64 15.06 6.85
C ASN A 90 -12.27 13.68 7.46
N ASP A 91 -13.14 13.18 8.33
CA ASP A 91 -13.10 11.90 9.06
C ASP A 91 -12.59 10.73 8.20
N ASP A 92 -11.37 10.26 8.44
CA ASP A 92 -10.84 9.05 7.81
C ASP A 92 -9.80 8.39 8.73
N LYS A 93 -10.27 7.76 9.81
CA LYS A 93 -9.46 6.81 10.58
C LYS A 93 -8.91 5.74 9.65
N GLU A 94 -7.72 5.21 9.93
CA GLU A 94 -7.18 4.07 9.19
C GLU A 94 -8.24 2.97 9.07
N HIS A 95 -8.50 2.48 7.85
CA HIS A 95 -9.43 1.38 7.68
C HIS A 95 -8.74 0.10 8.12
N PHE A 96 -9.15 -0.35 9.28
CA PHE A 96 -8.80 -1.66 9.79
C PHE A 96 -9.86 -2.66 9.39
N GLN A 97 -9.41 -3.81 8.90
CA GLN A 97 -10.24 -5.00 8.92
C GLN A 97 -10.40 -5.42 10.37
N ILE A 98 -11.65 -5.54 10.82
CA ILE A 98 -12.01 -6.10 12.12
C ILE A 98 -12.17 -7.61 11.93
N GLU A 99 -11.32 -8.38 12.60
CA GLU A 99 -11.47 -9.84 12.68
C GLU A 99 -11.78 -10.30 14.10
N SER A 100 -12.74 -11.23 14.24
CA SER A 100 -13.02 -11.92 15.49
C SER A 100 -12.14 -13.14 15.62
N THR A 101 -11.52 -13.33 16.79
CA THR A 101 -10.93 -14.62 17.16
C THR A 101 -12.03 -15.63 17.50
N GLU A 102 -11.81 -16.91 17.17
CA GLU A 102 -12.83 -17.98 17.33
C GLU A 102 -13.22 -18.25 18.81
N ASN A 103 -12.35 -17.91 19.78
CA ASN A 103 -12.54 -18.32 21.17
C ASN A 103 -12.85 -17.18 22.16
N GLU A 104 -12.66 -15.92 21.79
CA GLU A 104 -12.98 -14.76 22.64
C GLU A 104 -13.45 -13.61 21.73
N LYS A 105 -14.36 -12.76 22.20
CA LYS A 105 -14.83 -11.54 21.51
C LYS A 105 -13.73 -10.47 21.41
N LYS A 106 -12.55 -10.86 20.96
CA LYS A 106 -11.39 -9.99 20.75
C LYS A 106 -11.38 -9.60 19.29
N TYR A 107 -11.57 -8.31 19.06
CA TYR A 107 -11.47 -7.70 17.75
C TYR A 107 -10.02 -7.30 17.50
N ILE A 108 -9.46 -7.74 16.38
CA ILE A 108 -8.12 -7.37 15.95
C ILE A 108 -8.26 -6.41 14.77
N LEU A 109 -7.57 -5.28 14.86
CA LEU A 109 -7.49 -4.28 13.81
C LEU A 109 -6.26 -4.55 12.94
N VAL A 110 -6.46 -4.88 11.67
CA VAL A 110 -5.36 -5.18 10.74
C VAL A 110 -5.55 -4.46 9.41
N ASN A 111 -4.46 -3.98 8.82
CA ASN A 111 -4.45 -3.41 7.48
C ASN A 111 -3.18 -3.84 6.72
N THR A 112 -3.13 -3.54 5.42
CA THR A 112 -2.00 -3.89 4.55
C THR A 112 -0.68 -3.28 5.03
N ARG A 113 -0.72 -2.11 5.68
CA ARG A 113 0.47 -1.51 6.29
C ARG A 113 1.04 -2.42 7.37
N ILE A 114 0.23 -2.86 8.34
CA ILE A 114 0.65 -3.74 9.43
C ILE A 114 1.20 -5.07 8.87
N ASP A 115 0.52 -5.64 7.87
CA ASP A 115 0.99 -6.84 7.16
C ASP A 115 2.39 -6.61 6.53
N TYR A 116 2.63 -5.44 5.93
CA TYR A 116 3.92 -5.07 5.32
C TYR A 116 5.01 -4.79 6.36
N GLN A 117 4.71 -4.06 7.43
CA GLN A 117 5.68 -3.69 8.48
C GLN A 117 6.23 -4.91 9.22
N TYR A 118 5.37 -5.89 9.48
CA TYR A 118 5.73 -7.12 10.19
C TYR A 118 5.84 -8.32 9.26
N ARG A 119 6.09 -8.10 7.97
CA ARG A 119 6.39 -9.16 6.99
C ARG A 119 7.59 -10.00 7.43
N SER A 120 7.69 -11.22 6.90
CA SER A 120 8.84 -12.11 7.16
C SER A 120 10.19 -11.46 6.82
N ASP A 121 11.26 -11.82 7.53
CA ASP A 121 12.60 -11.28 7.28
C ASP A 121 13.14 -11.67 5.90
N TYR A 122 12.70 -12.80 5.36
CA TYR A 122 12.99 -13.21 3.98
C TYR A 122 12.43 -12.25 2.91
N LEU A 123 11.52 -11.36 3.29
CA LEU A 123 10.85 -10.39 2.41
C LEU A 123 11.37 -8.96 2.62
N ASN A 124 12.51 -8.77 3.28
CA ASN A 124 13.10 -7.45 3.54
C ASN A 124 13.39 -6.65 2.25
N ASN A 125 13.76 -7.35 1.18
CA ASN A 125 14.16 -6.77 -0.10
C ASN A 125 12.98 -6.43 -1.03
N MET A 126 11.75 -6.36 -0.51
CA MET A 126 10.54 -6.12 -1.29
C MET A 126 9.88 -4.79 -0.89
N CYS A 127 9.61 -3.92 -1.86
CA CYS A 127 8.90 -2.67 -1.64
C CYS A 127 7.38 -2.91 -1.43
N LEU A 128 6.65 -1.92 -0.94
CA LEU A 128 5.22 -2.07 -0.67
C LEU A 128 4.43 -2.42 -1.94
N TYR A 129 4.79 -1.81 -3.07
CA TYR A 129 4.15 -2.11 -4.35
C TYR A 129 4.29 -3.59 -4.72
N ASP A 130 5.51 -4.11 -4.70
CA ASP A 130 5.80 -5.51 -5.04
C ASP A 130 5.18 -6.47 -4.03
N PHE A 131 5.16 -6.11 -2.74
CA PHE A 131 4.52 -6.89 -1.69
C PHE A 131 3.05 -7.13 -1.99
N VAL A 132 2.30 -6.08 -2.34
CA VAL A 132 0.88 -6.19 -2.68
C VAL A 132 0.66 -6.89 -4.02
N SER A 133 1.62 -6.76 -4.94
CA SER A 133 1.55 -7.38 -6.26
C SER A 133 1.76 -8.89 -6.24
N ILE A 134 2.69 -9.35 -5.38
CA ILE A 134 3.21 -10.72 -5.42
C ILE A 134 2.62 -11.57 -4.31
N LEU A 135 2.26 -10.99 -3.17
CA LEU A 135 1.89 -11.73 -1.97
C LEU A 135 0.43 -11.49 -1.58
N TYR A 136 -0.18 -12.54 -1.02
CA TYR A 136 -1.46 -12.45 -0.33
C TYR A 136 -1.38 -13.05 1.06
N LYS A 137 -2.19 -12.49 1.95
CA LYS A 137 -2.40 -13.02 3.30
C LYS A 137 -3.39 -14.18 3.27
N LYS A 138 -3.05 -15.27 3.96
CA LYS A 138 -3.87 -16.48 4.05
C LYS A 138 -3.95 -16.94 5.51
N LYS A 139 -5.15 -17.31 5.98
CA LYS A 139 -5.33 -17.99 7.27
C LYS A 139 -4.67 -19.37 7.22
N MET A 140 -3.88 -19.69 8.23
CA MET A 140 -3.16 -20.95 8.32
C MET A 140 -4.13 -22.12 8.46
N ASN A 141 -3.81 -23.22 7.80
CA ASN A 141 -4.47 -24.51 8.01
C ASN A 141 -3.53 -25.50 8.71
N ALA A 142 -4.03 -26.69 9.07
CA ALA A 142 -3.22 -27.71 9.73
C ALA A 142 -1.96 -28.14 8.93
N THR A 143 -2.01 -28.06 7.59
CA THR A 143 -0.85 -28.38 6.74
C THR A 143 0.23 -27.29 6.79
N ASP A 144 -0.19 -26.02 6.89
CA ASP A 144 0.71 -24.88 6.99
C ASP A 144 1.44 -24.87 8.34
N VAL A 145 0.73 -25.20 9.42
CA VAL A 145 1.33 -25.34 10.77
C VAL A 145 2.38 -26.44 10.80
N LYS A 146 2.08 -27.61 10.21
CA LYS A 146 3.04 -28.72 10.09
C LYS A 146 4.26 -28.37 9.24
N TYR A 147 4.06 -27.59 8.17
CA TYR A 147 5.16 -27.12 7.34
C TYR A 147 6.11 -26.22 8.15
N LEU A 148 5.56 -25.20 8.82
CA LEU A 148 6.33 -24.26 9.61
C LEU A 148 7.05 -24.94 10.78
N SER A 149 6.41 -25.91 11.45
CA SER A 149 7.08 -26.69 12.50
C SER A 149 8.21 -27.55 11.97
N LYS A 150 8.07 -28.13 10.76
CA LYS A 150 9.14 -28.92 10.14
C LYS A 150 10.33 -28.02 9.79
N THR A 151 10.09 -26.90 9.11
CA THR A 151 11.16 -25.96 8.73
C THR A 151 11.86 -25.35 9.94
N ALA A 152 11.17 -25.16 11.08
CA ALA A 152 11.79 -24.68 12.31
C ALA A 152 12.71 -25.73 12.98
N VAL A 153 12.50 -27.02 12.72
CA VAL A 153 13.22 -28.13 13.36
C VAL A 153 14.36 -28.66 12.47
N SER A 154 14.27 -28.55 11.14
CA SER A 154 15.35 -28.94 10.23
C SER A 154 16.16 -27.75 9.72
N ILE A 155 17.22 -27.41 10.45
CA ILE A 155 18.40 -26.70 9.91
C ILE A 155 19.35 -27.70 9.21
N GLU A 156 19.12 -29.00 9.33
CA GLU A 156 19.89 -30.02 8.61
C GLU A 156 19.28 -30.25 7.21
N GLU A 157 20.10 -29.93 6.20
CA GLU A 157 19.80 -29.99 4.77
C GLU A 157 19.47 -31.43 4.34
N GLU A 158 18.19 -31.81 4.36
CA GLU A 158 17.74 -32.98 3.61
C GLU A 158 17.71 -32.65 2.10
N GLU A 159 18.86 -32.76 1.45
CA GLU A 159 19.03 -32.89 -0.02
C GLU A 159 18.46 -34.23 -0.54
N GLY A 160 17.28 -34.63 -0.07
CA GLY A 160 16.55 -35.75 -0.63
C GLY A 160 15.82 -35.31 -1.90
N ASN A 161 16.05 -36.03 -3.01
CA ASN A 161 15.34 -35.88 -4.29
C ASN A 161 13.81 -35.93 -4.11
N LYS A 162 13.19 -34.77 -3.83
CA LYS A 162 11.72 -34.63 -3.75
C LYS A 162 11.16 -34.67 -5.18
N LYS A 163 10.68 -35.84 -5.60
CA LYS A 163 9.89 -35.97 -6.84
C LYS A 163 8.56 -35.22 -6.68
N GLY A 164 8.28 -34.26 -7.55
CA GLY A 164 6.99 -33.56 -7.63
C GLY A 164 7.11 -32.06 -7.87
N ARG A 165 5.97 -31.38 -8.00
CA ARG A 165 5.91 -29.91 -8.05
C ARG A 165 6.44 -29.34 -6.72
N PRO A 166 7.37 -28.37 -6.74
CA PRO A 166 7.87 -27.77 -5.51
C PRO A 166 6.72 -27.17 -4.70
N ALA A 167 6.78 -27.35 -3.38
CA ALA A 167 5.79 -26.78 -2.48
C ALA A 167 5.88 -25.25 -2.53
N ASN A 168 4.73 -24.57 -2.52
CA ASN A 168 4.70 -23.12 -2.47
C ASN A 168 5.37 -22.59 -1.20
N GLU A 169 6.14 -21.52 -1.36
CA GLU A 169 6.82 -20.81 -0.28
C GLU A 169 5.81 -20.18 0.68
N ARG A 170 6.06 -20.34 1.98
CA ARG A 170 5.25 -19.82 3.09
C ARG A 170 6.08 -18.86 3.90
N TYR A 171 5.57 -17.65 4.08
CA TYR A 171 6.27 -16.60 4.82
C TYR A 171 5.48 -16.23 6.08
N PRO A 172 5.89 -16.69 7.27
CA PRO A 172 5.24 -16.30 8.51
C PRO A 172 5.50 -14.83 8.82
N PHE A 173 4.56 -14.17 9.48
CA PHE A 173 4.76 -12.82 10.00
C PHE A 173 5.73 -12.82 11.20
N GLN A 174 6.31 -11.66 11.49
CA GLN A 174 7.06 -11.45 12.73
C GLN A 174 6.14 -11.57 13.95
N LYS A 175 6.70 -11.93 15.10
CA LYS A 175 5.94 -12.19 16.35
C LYS A 175 5.10 -11.00 16.82
N GLN A 176 5.51 -9.79 16.46
CA GLN A 176 4.83 -8.54 16.78
C GLN A 176 3.54 -8.33 15.97
N HIS A 177 3.35 -9.07 14.87
CA HIS A 177 2.14 -8.97 14.07
C HIS A 177 0.92 -9.51 14.84
N PRO A 178 -0.22 -8.78 14.86
CA PRO A 178 -1.42 -9.21 15.60
C PRO A 178 -1.96 -10.59 15.17
N GLN A 179 -1.69 -11.01 13.94
CA GLN A 179 -2.11 -12.29 13.37
C GLN A 179 -0.94 -13.26 13.12
N ALA A 180 0.19 -13.09 13.80
CA ALA A 180 1.39 -13.90 13.55
C ALA A 180 1.18 -15.42 13.70
N THR A 181 0.28 -15.83 14.61
CA THR A 181 -0.03 -17.23 14.89
C THR A 181 -1.12 -17.80 14.00
N THR A 182 -1.93 -16.96 13.35
CA THR A 182 -3.14 -17.36 12.62
C THR A 182 -3.01 -17.20 11.12
N HIS A 183 -2.14 -16.32 10.64
CA HIS A 183 -2.00 -15.98 9.22
C HIS A 183 -0.55 -16.03 8.75
N LEU A 184 -0.36 -16.29 7.46
CA LEU A 184 0.91 -16.21 6.77
C LEU A 184 0.76 -15.54 5.41
N LEU A 185 1.88 -15.24 4.77
CA LEU A 185 1.94 -14.73 3.41
C LEU A 185 2.32 -15.85 2.43
N MET A 186 1.68 -15.84 1.27
CA MET A 186 1.92 -16.74 0.15
C MET A 186 2.11 -15.94 -1.13
N LYS A 187 2.88 -16.48 -2.08
CA LYS A 187 2.94 -15.91 -3.43
C LYS A 187 1.70 -16.28 -4.23
N TYR A 188 1.17 -15.32 -4.98
CA TYR A 188 0.21 -15.59 -6.04
C TYR A 188 0.84 -16.49 -7.12
N SER A 189 0.00 -17.19 -7.89
CA SER A 189 0.46 -17.92 -9.09
C SER A 189 0.93 -16.98 -10.20
N GLU A 190 0.37 -15.77 -10.24
CA GLU A 190 0.63 -14.71 -11.22
C GLU A 190 0.65 -13.37 -10.50
N SER A 191 1.47 -12.42 -10.95
CA SER A 191 1.53 -11.10 -10.34
C SER A 191 0.22 -10.33 -10.52
N HIS A 192 -0.20 -9.61 -9.48
CA HIS A 192 -1.35 -8.74 -9.50
C HIS A 192 -0.89 -7.29 -9.61
N VAL A 193 -1.65 -6.46 -10.32
CA VAL A 193 -1.39 -5.01 -10.42
C VAL A 193 -2.09 -4.30 -9.25
N PRO A 194 -1.37 -3.59 -8.37
CA PRO A 194 -1.98 -2.80 -7.32
C PRO A 194 -2.83 -1.68 -7.89
N ILE A 195 -4.12 -1.67 -7.53
CA ILE A 195 -5.01 -0.53 -7.74
C ILE A 195 -4.91 0.35 -6.51
N LEU A 196 -4.40 1.56 -6.70
CA LEU A 196 -4.30 2.56 -5.64
C LEU A 196 -5.68 3.15 -5.37
N TYR A 197 -6.22 2.86 -4.19
CA TYR A 197 -7.46 3.46 -3.69
C TYR A 197 -7.14 4.72 -2.87
N GLY A 198 -7.90 5.77 -3.11
CA GLY A 198 -7.71 7.08 -2.51
C GLY A 198 -7.37 8.14 -3.56
N PRO A 199 -6.88 9.32 -3.14
CA PRO A 199 -6.52 10.37 -4.07
C PRO A 199 -5.37 9.92 -4.97
N GLN A 200 -5.49 10.15 -6.27
CA GLN A 200 -4.46 9.78 -7.24
C GLN A 200 -3.10 10.37 -6.87
N ILE A 201 -2.01 9.69 -7.25
CA ILE A 201 -0.67 10.24 -7.11
C ILE A 201 -0.61 11.56 -7.90
N PRO A 202 -0.09 12.66 -7.35
CA PRO A 202 -0.01 13.91 -8.10
C PRO A 202 0.96 13.83 -9.29
N ARG A 203 0.85 14.80 -10.21
CA ARG A 203 1.83 14.97 -11.28
C ARG A 203 3.16 15.43 -10.72
N ARG A 204 4.26 14.97 -11.32
CA ARG A 204 5.62 15.36 -10.92
C ARG A 204 5.94 16.82 -11.18
N ASP A 205 5.34 17.47 -12.17
CA ASP A 205 5.68 18.85 -12.58
C ASP A 205 5.12 19.93 -11.65
N ARG A 206 4.09 19.59 -10.86
CA ARG A 206 3.39 20.52 -9.96
C ARG A 206 4.10 20.72 -8.63
N GLU A 207 4.57 21.95 -8.40
CA GLU A 207 5.31 22.31 -7.18
C GLU A 207 4.44 22.25 -5.92
N ASP A 208 3.20 22.69 -5.99
CA ASP A 208 2.23 22.67 -4.90
C ASP A 208 1.91 21.26 -4.37
N THR A 209 2.17 20.23 -5.19
CA THR A 209 1.92 18.83 -4.83
C THR A 209 3.20 17.99 -4.71
N ARG A 210 4.37 18.62 -4.78
CA ARG A 210 5.68 17.96 -4.80
C ARG A 210 5.92 17.07 -3.58
N GLU A 211 5.64 17.59 -2.39
CA GLU A 211 5.81 16.88 -1.13
C GLU A 211 4.95 15.61 -1.08
N ARG A 212 3.68 15.73 -1.49
CA ARG A 212 2.77 14.58 -1.55
C ARG A 212 3.21 13.56 -2.60
N TYR A 213 3.65 14.01 -3.78
CA TYR A 213 4.20 13.12 -4.81
C TYR A 213 5.39 12.32 -4.28
N SER A 214 6.35 13.00 -3.65
CA SER A 214 7.53 12.37 -3.07
C SER A 214 7.17 11.39 -1.96
N ARG A 215 6.24 11.75 -1.06
CA ARG A 215 5.73 10.85 -0.01
C ARG A 215 5.09 9.59 -0.58
N ALA A 216 4.25 9.71 -1.61
CA ALA A 216 3.60 8.56 -2.25
C ALA A 216 4.63 7.60 -2.88
N LEU A 217 5.62 8.11 -3.61
CA LEU A 217 6.65 7.28 -4.23
C LEU A 217 7.56 6.61 -3.22
N LEU A 218 7.98 7.33 -2.20
CA LEU A 218 8.76 6.80 -1.09
C LEU A 218 8.00 5.65 -0.39
N THR A 219 6.71 5.86 -0.14
CA THR A 219 5.85 4.85 0.50
C THR A 219 5.72 3.56 -0.32
N LEU A 220 5.60 3.69 -1.65
CA LEU A 220 5.38 2.55 -2.55
C LEU A 220 6.66 1.78 -2.89
N PHE A 221 7.75 2.51 -3.18
CA PHE A 221 8.90 1.96 -3.91
C PHE A 221 10.21 1.92 -3.14
N VAL A 222 10.27 2.52 -1.94
CA VAL A 222 11.43 2.34 -1.04
C VAL A 222 11.16 1.19 -0.08
N LEU A 223 12.23 0.48 0.30
CA LEU A 223 12.17 -0.57 1.31
C LEU A 223 12.09 0.06 2.69
N TRP A 224 11.04 -0.27 3.45
CA TRP A 224 10.89 0.22 4.82
C TRP A 224 10.12 -0.75 5.71
N ARG A 225 10.29 -0.61 7.02
CA ARG A 225 9.45 -1.20 8.07
C ARG A 225 8.99 -0.13 9.06
N THR A 226 9.81 0.90 9.22
CA THR A 226 9.59 2.01 10.13
C THR A 226 9.75 3.35 9.40
N ALA A 227 9.20 4.40 10.00
CA ALA A 227 9.28 5.76 9.45
C ALA A 227 10.73 6.24 9.17
N PRO A 228 11.72 6.00 10.06
CA PRO A 228 13.11 6.41 9.84
C PRO A 228 13.80 5.78 8.63
N ASP A 229 13.30 4.65 8.11
CA ASP A 229 13.84 4.05 6.88
C ASP A 229 13.61 4.96 5.67
N ILE A 230 12.53 5.74 5.71
CA ILE A 230 12.03 6.56 4.59
C ILE A 230 12.49 8.01 4.70
N PHE A 231 12.57 8.57 5.91
CA PHE A 231 12.85 9.98 6.13
C PHE A 231 13.67 10.21 7.41
N ASP A 232 14.19 11.43 7.53
CA ASP A 232 14.97 11.92 8.66
C ASP A 232 14.16 13.10 9.23
N ILE A 233 14.27 13.36 10.52
CA ILE A 233 13.36 14.28 11.23
C ILE A 233 13.37 15.69 10.60
N ASN A 234 14.52 16.13 10.08
CA ASN A 234 14.75 17.49 9.58
C ASN A 234 14.61 17.64 8.06
N GLN A 235 14.33 16.56 7.32
CA GLN A 235 14.17 16.66 5.87
C GLN A 235 12.71 16.78 5.46
N THR A 236 12.49 17.42 4.32
CA THR A 236 11.21 17.37 3.60
C THR A 236 11.08 16.04 2.85
N TRP A 237 9.87 15.69 2.42
CA TRP A 237 9.65 14.48 1.63
C TRP A 237 10.36 14.57 0.28
N GLU A 238 10.43 15.75 -0.32
CA GLU A 238 11.15 15.92 -1.58
C GLU A 238 12.65 15.62 -1.42
N PHE A 239 13.28 16.16 -0.37
CA PHE A 239 14.70 15.89 -0.11
C PHE A 239 14.94 14.41 0.22
N ALA A 240 14.07 13.79 1.01
CA ALA A 240 14.11 12.36 1.30
C ALA A 240 14.00 11.49 0.04
N PHE A 241 13.15 11.91 -0.90
CA PHE A 241 12.99 11.22 -2.17
C PHE A 241 14.25 11.37 -3.02
N LYS A 242 14.79 12.59 -3.15
CA LYS A 242 16.03 12.87 -3.88
C LYS A 242 17.20 12.02 -3.36
N SER A 243 17.37 11.92 -2.04
CA SER A 243 18.47 11.16 -1.42
C SER A 243 18.33 9.64 -1.54
N ARG A 244 17.11 9.11 -1.74
CA ARG A 244 16.83 7.66 -1.78
C ARG A 244 16.51 7.12 -3.18
N LYS A 245 16.62 7.93 -4.25
CA LYS A 245 16.33 7.50 -5.64
C LYS A 245 17.12 6.25 -6.07
N ASN A 246 18.36 6.12 -5.64
CA ASN A 246 19.24 4.99 -5.92
C ASN A 246 18.81 3.69 -5.20
N ARG A 247 17.92 3.77 -4.21
CA ARG A 247 17.36 2.60 -3.51
C ARG A 247 16.14 2.02 -4.22
N ILE A 248 15.60 2.72 -5.21
CA ILE A 248 14.45 2.28 -6.00
C ILE A 248 14.95 1.40 -7.14
N SER A 249 14.32 0.23 -7.31
CA SER A 249 14.71 -0.72 -8.35
C SER A 249 14.43 -0.18 -9.76
N ILE A 250 15.17 -0.68 -10.75
CA ILE A 250 14.95 -0.32 -12.17
C ILE A 250 13.52 -0.69 -12.62
N HIS A 251 12.98 -1.81 -12.12
CA HIS A 251 11.61 -2.21 -12.42
C HIS A 251 10.60 -1.21 -11.84
N SER A 252 10.78 -0.81 -10.59
CA SER A 252 9.94 0.20 -9.93
C SER A 252 10.00 1.54 -10.64
N TRP A 253 11.17 1.96 -11.16
CA TRP A 253 11.28 3.19 -11.97
C TRP A 253 10.41 3.16 -13.24
N LYS A 254 10.34 2.04 -13.94
CA LYS A 254 9.43 1.89 -15.10
C LYS A 254 7.98 2.08 -14.70
N ILE A 255 7.58 1.57 -13.53
CA ILE A 255 6.23 1.77 -13.00
C ILE A 255 6.00 3.24 -12.66
N ILE A 256 6.97 3.91 -12.04
CA ILE A 256 6.90 5.34 -11.71
C ILE A 256 6.71 6.18 -12.97
N GLU A 257 7.45 5.89 -14.04
CA GLU A 257 7.30 6.56 -15.34
C GLU A 257 5.91 6.34 -15.92
N ASN A 258 5.40 5.11 -15.90
CA ASN A 258 4.06 4.79 -16.38
C ASN A 258 2.95 5.49 -15.58
N ILE A 259 3.12 5.68 -14.27
CA ILE A 259 2.18 6.45 -13.44
C ILE A 259 2.10 7.89 -13.94
N GLN A 260 3.21 8.48 -14.42
CA GLN A 260 3.21 9.83 -14.97
C GLN A 260 2.45 9.93 -16.30
N LEU A 261 2.50 8.89 -17.14
CA LEU A 261 1.75 8.86 -18.40
C LEU A 261 0.23 8.93 -18.20
N LEU A 262 -0.30 8.51 -17.04
CA LEU A 262 -1.73 8.65 -16.72
C LEU A 262 -2.18 10.10 -16.56
N HIS A 263 -1.22 11.01 -16.47
CA HIS A 263 -1.44 12.43 -16.34
C HIS A 263 -1.16 13.21 -17.62
N GLU A 264 -0.66 12.58 -18.68
CA GLU A 264 -0.46 13.23 -19.98
C GLU A 264 -1.74 13.11 -20.83
#